data_AF-A0A3D1AXA8-F1
#
_entry.id   AF-A0A3D1AXA8-F1
#
_cell.length_a   1.000
_cell.length_b   1.000
_cell.length_c   1.000
_cell.angle_alpha   90.00
_cell.angle_beta   90.00
_cell.angle_gamma   90.00
#
_symmetry.space_group_name_H-M   'P 1'
#
loop_
_entity.id
_entity.type
_entity.pdbx_description
1 polymer ?
#
loop_
_entity_poly.entity_id
_entity_poly.type
_entity_poly.pdbx_seq_one_letter_code
_entity_poly.pdbx_strand_id
1 'polypeptide(L)' 'MRNGGSYLSVDDPRAHFGLGTCAKVDELRIRWPGGRLQIQKNLSVDRYLTVGEPF' A
#
# COMPACT_ATOMS: atom_id res chain seq x y z
N MET A 1 4.81 -21.55 0.76
CA MET A 1 5.61 -20.37 1.13
C MET A 1 5.66 -20.34 2.66
N ARG A 2 6.85 -20.29 3.26
CA ARG A 2 7.08 -20.59 4.69
C ARG A 2 6.57 -19.45 5.58
N ASN A 3 5.58 -19.71 6.42
CA ASN A 3 5.20 -18.83 7.54
C ASN A 3 6.16 -19.07 8.71
N GLY A 4 7.26 -18.32 8.74
CA GLY A 4 8.14 -18.19 9.90
C GLY A 4 7.73 -16.98 10.73
N GLY A 5 6.66 -17.09 11.50
CA GLY A 5 6.25 -16.05 12.45
C GLY A 5 7.06 -16.19 13.74
N SER A 6 8.15 -15.43 13.86
CA SER A 6 8.91 -15.34 15.11
C SER A 6 8.16 -14.47 16.12
N TYR A 7 8.00 -15.00 17.34
CA TYR A 7 7.40 -14.34 18.51
C TYR A 7 7.95 -12.90 18.66
N LEU A 8 7.04 -11.91 18.74
CA LEU A 8 7.25 -10.44 18.77
C LEU A 8 7.49 -9.72 17.43
N SER A 9 7.56 -10.40 16.29
CA SER A 9 7.59 -9.74 14.96
C SER A 9 6.17 -9.57 14.43
N VAL A 10 5.47 -8.53 14.88
CA VAL A 10 4.29 -8.05 14.16
C VAL A 10 4.84 -7.30 12.94
N ASP A 11 4.87 -7.99 11.80
CA ASP A 11 5.04 -7.35 10.51
C ASP A 11 3.80 -6.46 10.34
N ASP A 12 3.97 -5.16 10.55
CA ASP A 12 2.90 -4.23 10.29
C ASP A 12 2.70 -4.19 8.77
N PRO A 13 1.55 -4.64 8.23
CA PRO A 13 1.38 -4.83 6.80
C PRO A 13 1.26 -3.50 6.04
N ARG A 14 1.49 -2.35 6.68
CA ARG A 14 1.40 -1.04 6.04
C ARG A 14 2.68 -0.74 5.27
N ALA A 15 2.52 -0.49 3.98
CA ALA A 15 3.57 0.11 3.18
C ALA A 15 3.64 1.62 3.46
N HIS A 16 4.81 2.10 3.90
CA HIS A 16 5.08 3.52 4.09
C HIS A 16 5.89 4.05 2.91
N PHE A 17 5.41 5.13 2.29
CA PHE A 17 6.09 5.80 1.17
C PHE A 17 6.49 7.21 1.61
N GLY A 18 7.81 7.48 1.62
CA GLY A 18 8.33 8.82 1.91
C GLY A 18 8.19 9.72 0.69
N LEU A 19 7.32 10.72 0.77
CA LEU A 19 7.01 11.63 -0.35
C LEU A 19 7.70 13.01 -0.24
N GLY A 20 8.51 13.22 0.80
CA GLY A 20 9.22 14.49 1.02
C GLY A 20 8.25 15.66 1.23
N THR A 21 8.44 16.73 0.47
CA THR A 21 7.60 17.96 0.52
C THR A 21 6.40 17.91 -0.43
N CYS A 22 6.15 16.78 -1.09
CA CYS A 22 5.00 16.64 -1.98
C CYS A 22 3.70 16.68 -1.17
N ALA A 23 2.76 17.56 -1.56
CA ALA A 23 1.44 17.67 -0.91
C ALA A 23 0.39 16.71 -1.50
N LYS A 24 0.72 16.01 -2.59
CA LYS A 24 -0.21 15.16 -3.33
C LYS A 24 0.52 14.04 -4.06
N VAL A 25 -0.12 12.87 -4.14
CA VAL A 25 0.28 11.76 -5.02
C VAL A 25 -0.59 11.80 -6.27
N ASP A 26 0.05 11.91 -7.43
CA ASP A 26 -0.65 11.93 -8.72
C ASP A 26 -1.29 10.58 -9.01
N GLU A 27 -0.55 9.49 -8.77
CA GLU A 27 -1.00 8.14 -9.07
C GLU A 27 -0.37 7.07 -8.16
N LEU A 28 -1.22 6.17 -7.65
CA LEU A 28 -0.87 4.94 -6.96
C LEU A 28 -1.34 3.76 -7.81
N ARG A 29 -0.41 2.89 -8.20
CA ARG A 29 -0.69 1.65 -8.95
C ARG A 29 -0.47 0.44 -8.05
N ILE A 30 -1.49 -0.40 -7.91
CA ILE A 30 -1.44 -1.64 -7.12
C ILE A 30 -1.70 -2.80 -8.05
N ARG A 31 -0.71 -3.68 -8.19
CA ARG A 31 -0.84 -4.93 -8.94
C ARG A 31 -1.16 -6.05 -7.97
N TRP A 32 -2.38 -6.56 -8.04
CA TRP A 32 -2.86 -7.62 -7.17
C TRP A 32 -2.38 -9.00 -7.62
N PRO A 33 -2.24 -9.99 -6.70
CA PRO A 33 -1.88 -11.36 -7.05
C PRO A 33 -2.85 -12.03 -8.05
N GLY A 34 -4.13 -11.63 -8.05
CA GLY A 34 -5.12 -12.05 -9.04
C GLY A 34 -4.90 -11.48 -10.45
N GLY A 35 -3.83 -10.70 -10.67
CA GLY A 35 -3.47 -10.11 -11.96
C GLY A 35 -4.13 -8.76 -12.24
N ARG A 36 -5.01 -8.29 -11.35
CA ARG A 36 -5.71 -7.01 -11.50
C ARG A 36 -4.79 -5.83 -11.21
N LEU A 37 -4.97 -4.75 -11.96
CA LEU A 37 -4.32 -3.47 -11.71
C LEU A 37 -5.34 -2.47 -11.17
N GLN A 38 -5.12 -1.98 -9.96
CA GLN A 38 -5.88 -0.88 -9.39
C GLN A 38 -5.06 0.40 -9.49
N ILE A 39 -5.67 1.46 -10.00
CA ILE A 39 -5.06 2.78 -10.13
C ILE A 39 -5.89 3.77 -9.33
N GLN A 40 -5.25 4.48 -8.41
CA GLN A 40 -5.85 5.59 -7.68
C GLN A 40 -5.09 6.87 -8.02
N LYS A 41 -5.82 7.96 -8.23
CA LYS A 41 -5.24 9.24 -8.61
C LYS A 41 -5.60 10.31 -7.61
N ASN A 42 -4.80 11.38 -7.59
CA ASN A 42 -5.07 12.57 -6.80
C ASN A 42 -5.20 12.32 -5.29
N LEU A 43 -4.34 11.48 -4.72
CA LEU A 43 -4.40 11.13 -3.30
C LEU A 43 -3.70 12.20 -2.47
N SER A 44 -4.30 12.55 -1.32
CA SER A 44 -3.65 13.39 -0.31
C SER A 44 -2.52 12.61 0.38
N VAL A 45 -1.45 13.31 0.73
CA VAL A 45 -0.31 12.76 1.49
C VAL A 45 -0.58 12.70 2.99
N ASP A 46 0.40 12.21 3.76
CA ASP A 46 0.39 12.16 5.23
C ASP A 46 -0.81 11.45 5.85
N ARG A 47 -1.30 10.40 5.18
CA ARG A 47 -2.42 9.60 5.64
C ARG A 47 -2.29 8.14 5.26
N TYR A 48 -2.99 7.30 5.99
CA TYR A 48 -3.17 5.89 5.62
C TYR A 48 -4.30 5.75 4.60
N LEU A 49 -4.06 4.89 3.60
CA LEU A 49 -5.04 4.51 2.59
C LEU A 49 -5.25 3.00 2.67
N THR A 50 -6.47 2.59 2.99
CA THR A 50 -6.86 1.18 2.94
C THR A 50 -7.28 0.82 1.52
N VAL A 51 -6.68 -0.23 0.98
CA VAL A 51 -6.91 -0.69 -0.40
C VAL A 51 -7.28 -2.16 -0.39
N GLY A 52 -8.27 -2.53 -1.19
CA GLY A 52 -8.72 -3.90 -1.36
C GLY A 52 -8.78 -4.24 -2.83
N GLU A 53 -8.52 -5.50 -3.17
CA GLU A 53 -8.67 -5.97 -4.54
C GLU A 53 -10.12 -5.71 -4.99
N PRO A 54 -10.33 -4.98 -6.10
CA PRO A 54 -11.68 -4.73 -6.59
C PRO A 54 -12.35 -6.06 -6.97
N PHE A 55 -13.69 -6.12 -6.96
CA PHE A 55 -14.48 -7.28 -7.40
C PHE A 55 -14.63 -7.35 -8.91
#